data_AF-A0A3B0WKI2-F1
#
_entry.id   AF-A0A3B0WKI2-F1
#
_cell.length_a   1.000
_cell.length_b   1.000
_cell.length_c   1.000
_cell.angle_alpha   90.00
_cell.angle_beta   90.00
_cell.angle_gamma   90.00
#
_symmetry.space_group_name_H-M   'P 1'
#
loop_
_entity.id
_entity.type
_entity.pdbx_description
1 polymer ?
#
loop_
_entity_poly.entity_id
_entity_poly.type
_entity_poly.pdbx_seq_one_letter_code
_entity_poly.pdbx_strand_id
1 'polypeptide(L)'
;MTNSIASINSLLVGLKNVNGSLLIKLHQLGFNTNLSLGAEQEYTVKTLVNAINTLTIQLLTITSNRSQFIQRTSYPERLEIESCLNSLLSCTQQTKQELNGLQRTQFQCDSNKALCYISNENDLCCFKLLDTLQFIDLIKPYCRMLEMIIAEERIHALSAVIDTLMNKQDATIIERDNELTEEQYGALELSHYLMKQAM
;
A
#
# COMPACT_ATOMS: atom_id res chain seq x y z
N MET A 1 -22.54 -9.53 -6.94
CA MET A 1 -21.08 -9.75 -6.79
C MET A 1 -20.23 -8.51 -7.10
N THR A 2 -20.81 -7.37 -7.50
CA THR A 2 -20.08 -6.14 -7.91
C THR A 2 -19.83 -5.13 -6.78
N ASN A 3 -20.38 -5.34 -5.58
CA ASN A 3 -20.38 -4.34 -4.50
C ASN A 3 -19.05 -4.25 -3.72
N SER A 4 -18.28 -5.33 -3.60
CA SER A 4 -17.09 -5.35 -2.73
C SER A 4 -15.98 -4.42 -3.23
N ILE A 5 -15.75 -4.30 -4.54
CA ILE A 5 -14.66 -3.45 -5.07
C ILE A 5 -14.97 -1.98 -4.93
N ALA A 6 -16.21 -1.57 -5.20
CA ALA A 6 -16.63 -0.18 -5.00
C ALA A 6 -16.53 0.20 -3.52
N SER A 7 -16.91 -0.72 -2.63
CA SER A 7 -16.76 -0.57 -1.17
C SER A 7 -15.28 -0.44 -0.78
N ILE A 8 -14.42 -1.38 -1.20
CA ILE A 8 -12.97 -1.34 -0.97
C ILE A 8 -12.36 -0.02 -1.45
N ASN A 9 -12.68 0.42 -2.67
CA ASN A 9 -12.16 1.68 -3.21
C ASN A 9 -12.63 2.89 -2.40
N SER A 10 -13.90 2.91 -1.97
CA SER A 10 -14.42 3.95 -1.09
C SER A 10 -13.66 4.00 0.24
N LEU A 11 -13.42 2.83 0.86
CA LEU A 11 -12.64 2.70 2.10
C LEU A 11 -11.21 3.22 1.92
N LEU A 12 -10.55 2.85 0.82
CA LEU A 12 -9.18 3.27 0.50
C LEU A 12 -9.09 4.80 0.29
N VAL A 13 -10.03 5.40 -0.42
CA VAL A 13 -10.09 6.86 -0.57
C VAL A 13 -10.33 7.53 0.78
N GLY A 14 -11.23 6.99 1.61
CA GLY A 14 -11.47 7.43 2.98
C GLY A 14 -10.19 7.40 3.82
N LEU A 15 -9.44 6.29 3.76
CA LEU A 15 -8.19 6.09 4.47
C LEU A 15 -7.14 7.11 4.06
N LYS A 16 -6.93 7.30 2.76
CA LYS A 16 -5.99 8.29 2.23
C LYS A 16 -6.31 9.69 2.76
N ASN A 17 -7.59 10.08 2.75
CA ASN A 17 -8.03 11.40 3.17
C ASN A 17 -7.90 11.62 4.68
N VAL A 18 -8.22 10.61 5.50
CA VAL A 18 -8.12 10.70 6.96
C VAL A 18 -6.66 10.70 7.40
N ASN A 19 -5.85 9.82 6.82
CA ASN A 19 -4.45 9.61 7.22
C ASN A 19 -3.55 10.80 6.85
N GLY A 20 -3.86 11.52 5.76
CA GLY A 20 -3.04 12.62 5.25
C GLY A 20 -2.78 13.78 6.21
N SER A 21 -3.61 13.98 7.25
CA SER A 21 -3.43 15.05 8.24
C SER A 21 -3.07 14.58 9.65
N LEU A 22 -3.04 13.26 9.91
CA LEU A 22 -2.80 12.70 11.25
C LEU A 22 -1.41 13.06 11.77
N LEU A 23 -0.38 12.84 10.97
CA LEU A 23 1.01 13.07 11.39
C LEU A 23 1.27 14.54 11.76
N ILE A 24 0.75 15.45 10.94
CA ILE A 24 0.88 16.90 11.17
C ILE A 24 0.22 17.26 12.50
N LYS A 25 -0.99 16.75 12.75
CA LYS A 25 -1.76 17.09 13.94
C LYS A 25 -1.14 16.50 15.21
N LEU A 26 -0.65 15.27 15.16
CA LEU A 26 0.10 14.64 16.26
C LEU A 26 1.34 15.45 16.62
N HIS A 27 2.12 15.87 15.62
CA HIS A 27 3.29 16.72 15.84
C HIS A 27 2.90 18.10 16.42
N GLN A 28 1.84 18.72 15.90
CA GLN A 28 1.29 19.97 16.44
C GLN A 28 0.80 19.82 17.88
N LEU A 29 0.34 18.66 18.31
CA LEU A 29 -0.09 18.44 19.69
C LEU A 29 1.06 18.03 20.62
N GLY A 30 2.29 17.91 20.09
CA GLY A 30 3.49 17.61 20.87
C GLY A 30 3.72 16.12 21.11
N PHE A 31 3.05 15.23 20.37
CA PHE A 31 3.34 13.80 20.42
C PHE A 31 4.68 13.52 19.76
N ASN A 32 5.52 12.69 20.42
CA ASN A 32 6.77 12.24 19.84
C ASN A 32 6.51 11.16 18.78
N THR A 33 6.62 11.54 17.51
CA THR A 33 6.33 10.66 16.37
C THR A 33 7.46 9.70 16.02
N ASN A 34 8.62 9.83 16.67
CA ASN A 34 9.79 8.98 16.50
C ASN A 34 9.85 7.82 17.50
N LEU A 35 8.94 7.78 18.48
CA LEU A 35 8.84 6.65 19.41
C LEU A 35 8.39 5.40 18.67
N SER A 36 9.02 4.28 19.01
CA SER A 36 8.71 2.98 18.46
C SER A 36 7.37 2.43 18.98
N LEU A 37 6.77 1.56 18.18
CA LEU A 37 5.44 1.01 18.27
C LEU A 37 5.48 -0.49 17.94
N GLY A 38 4.60 -1.26 18.58
CA GLY A 38 4.50 -2.71 18.40
C GLY A 38 5.41 -3.50 19.33
N ALA A 39 5.11 -4.79 19.49
CA ALA A 39 5.87 -5.69 20.36
C ALA A 39 7.34 -5.82 19.93
N GLU A 40 7.60 -5.75 18.62
CA GLU A 40 8.93 -5.86 18.01
C GLU A 40 9.55 -4.49 17.68
N GLN A 41 8.91 -3.37 18.07
CA GLN A 41 9.38 -2.01 17.76
C GLN A 41 9.55 -1.72 16.25
N GLU A 42 8.86 -2.47 15.39
CA GLU A 42 8.97 -2.37 13.92
C GLU A 42 8.55 -1.01 13.37
N TYR A 43 7.65 -0.32 14.06
CA TYR A 43 7.06 0.92 13.60
C TYR A 43 7.45 2.08 14.50
N THR A 44 7.61 3.27 13.93
CA THR A 44 7.42 4.53 14.65
C THR A 44 6.04 5.06 14.25
N VAL A 45 5.50 6.04 14.98
CA VAL A 45 4.24 6.71 14.57
C VAL A 45 4.34 7.21 13.12
N LYS A 46 5.50 7.77 12.75
CA LYS A 46 5.76 8.24 11.39
C LYS A 46 5.74 7.10 10.37
N THR A 47 6.42 5.98 10.63
CA THR A 47 6.45 4.87 9.67
C THR A 47 5.12 4.13 9.61
N LEU A 48 4.33 4.11 10.70
CA LEU A 48 2.98 3.56 10.72
C LEU A 48 2.04 4.35 9.80
N VAL A 49 1.97 5.67 9.97
CA VAL A 49 1.18 6.55 9.08
C VAL A 49 1.63 6.41 7.63
N ASN A 50 2.94 6.31 7.39
CA ASN A 50 3.45 6.10 6.04
C ASN A 50 3.06 4.73 5.48
N ALA A 51 3.14 3.65 6.27
CA ALA A 51 2.75 2.31 5.85
C ALA A 51 1.26 2.24 5.47
N ILE A 52 0.38 2.90 6.23
CA ILE A 52 -1.05 3.02 5.86
C ILE A 52 -1.20 3.70 4.49
N ASN A 53 -0.47 4.79 4.25
CA ASN A 53 -0.52 5.48 2.95
C ASN A 53 0.00 4.61 1.81
N THR A 54 1.15 3.96 1.98
CA THR A 54 1.73 3.08 0.97
C THR A 54 0.78 1.94 0.63
N LEU A 55 0.27 1.25 1.65
CA LEU A 55 -0.70 0.15 1.48
C LEU A 55 -1.96 0.62 0.77
N THR A 56 -2.47 1.79 1.13
CA THR A 56 -3.67 2.37 0.50
C THR A 56 -3.44 2.65 -0.98
N ILE A 57 -2.28 3.22 -1.34
CA ILE A 57 -1.92 3.51 -2.73
C ILE A 57 -1.74 2.20 -3.52
N GLN A 58 -1.01 1.23 -2.96
CA GLN A 58 -0.80 -0.08 -3.59
C GLN A 58 -2.14 -0.75 -3.92
N LEU A 59 -3.05 -0.82 -2.95
CA LEU A 59 -4.37 -1.41 -3.18
C LEU A 59 -5.20 -0.62 -4.19
N LEU A 60 -5.18 0.72 -4.16
CA LEU A 60 -5.86 1.52 -5.19
C LEU A 60 -5.32 1.24 -6.60
N THR A 61 -4.01 1.06 -6.73
CA THR A 61 -3.39 0.68 -8.00
C THR A 61 -3.85 -0.72 -8.44
N ILE A 62 -3.86 -1.69 -7.53
CA ILE A 62 -4.30 -3.06 -7.80
C ILE A 62 -5.78 -3.09 -8.20
N THR A 63 -6.66 -2.44 -7.43
CA THR A 63 -8.11 -2.44 -7.67
C THR A 63 -8.53 -1.58 -8.86
N SER A 64 -7.65 -0.72 -9.37
CA SER A 64 -7.90 0.04 -10.61
C SER A 64 -8.14 -0.89 -11.80
N ASN A 65 -7.45 -2.05 -11.84
CA ASN A 65 -7.74 -3.11 -12.79
C ASN A 65 -8.75 -4.11 -12.20
N ARG A 66 -10.04 -3.74 -12.29
CA ARG A 66 -11.14 -4.50 -11.70
C ARG A 66 -11.16 -5.98 -12.11
N SER A 67 -10.92 -6.29 -13.38
CA SER A 67 -10.99 -7.67 -13.88
C SER A 67 -9.88 -8.53 -13.29
N GLN A 68 -8.63 -8.04 -13.30
CA GLN A 68 -7.50 -8.72 -12.67
C GLN A 68 -7.75 -8.93 -11.18
N PHE A 69 -8.16 -7.89 -10.46
CA PHE A 69 -8.44 -8.03 -9.03
C PHE A 69 -9.52 -9.09 -8.74
N ILE A 70 -10.60 -9.16 -9.54
CA ILE A 70 -11.65 -10.19 -9.37
C ILE A 70 -11.13 -11.59 -9.65
N GLN A 71 -10.31 -11.76 -10.70
CA GLN A 71 -9.79 -13.05 -11.11
C GLN A 71 -8.74 -13.61 -10.15
N ARG A 72 -8.00 -12.72 -9.48
CA ARG A 72 -6.87 -13.07 -8.61
C ARG A 72 -7.23 -13.10 -7.12
N THR A 73 -8.47 -12.79 -6.77
CA THR A 73 -8.99 -12.90 -5.40
C THR A 73 -10.25 -13.75 -5.36
N SER A 74 -10.38 -14.57 -4.34
CA SER A 74 -11.61 -15.25 -3.98
C SER A 74 -12.60 -14.28 -3.31
N TYR A 75 -13.88 -14.68 -3.23
CA TYR A 75 -14.88 -13.87 -2.54
C TYR A 75 -14.58 -13.69 -1.03
N PRO A 76 -14.19 -14.74 -0.27
CA PRO A 76 -13.80 -14.60 1.13
C PRO A 76 -12.64 -13.62 1.35
N GLU A 77 -11.57 -13.70 0.54
CA GLU A 77 -10.42 -12.80 0.66
C GLU A 77 -10.83 -11.34 0.44
N ARG A 78 -11.73 -11.07 -0.52
CA ARG A 78 -12.25 -9.72 -0.73
C ARG A 78 -13.03 -9.19 0.48
N LEU A 79 -13.82 -10.04 1.13
CA LEU A 79 -14.54 -9.66 2.36
C LEU A 79 -13.58 -9.41 3.52
N GLU A 80 -12.53 -10.21 3.64
CA GLU A 80 -11.51 -10.04 4.68
C GLU A 80 -10.72 -8.74 4.48
N ILE A 81 -10.29 -8.46 3.25
CA ILE A 81 -9.66 -7.19 2.86
C ILE A 81 -10.60 -6.03 3.20
N GLU A 82 -11.87 -6.12 2.80
CA GLU A 82 -12.88 -5.08 3.08
C GLU A 82 -13.07 -4.86 4.59
N SER A 83 -13.18 -5.94 5.37
CA SER A 83 -13.33 -5.87 6.82
C SER A 83 -12.11 -5.25 7.50
N CYS A 84 -10.90 -5.63 7.10
CA CYS A 84 -9.67 -5.07 7.64
C CYS A 84 -9.53 -3.59 7.30
N LEU A 85 -9.84 -3.19 6.05
CA LEU A 85 -9.83 -1.78 5.64
C LEU A 85 -10.87 -0.96 6.39
N ASN A 86 -12.04 -1.52 6.67
CA ASN A 86 -13.08 -0.84 7.44
C ASN A 86 -12.65 -0.62 8.89
N SER A 87 -12.04 -1.62 9.53
CA SER A 87 -11.49 -1.50 10.88
C SER A 87 -10.35 -0.46 10.93
N LEU A 88 -9.44 -0.50 9.95
CA LEU A 88 -8.34 0.46 9.83
C LEU A 88 -8.89 1.90 9.64
N LEU A 89 -9.92 2.07 8.82
CA LEU A 89 -10.59 3.36 8.62
C LEU A 89 -11.25 3.86 9.90
N SER A 90 -11.94 2.97 10.62
CA SER A 90 -12.59 3.32 11.89
C SER A 90 -11.56 3.78 12.94
N CYS A 91 -10.44 3.06 13.09
CA CYS A 91 -9.37 3.44 14.03
C CYS A 91 -8.73 4.79 13.67
N THR A 92 -8.45 5.02 12.38
CA THR A 92 -7.87 6.29 11.92
C THR A 92 -8.85 7.46 12.04
N GLN A 93 -10.14 7.24 11.75
CA GLN A 93 -11.18 8.26 11.92
C GLN A 93 -11.40 8.63 13.37
N GLN A 94 -11.50 7.63 14.25
CA GLN A 94 -11.64 7.86 15.68
C GLN A 94 -10.45 8.65 16.22
N THR A 95 -9.22 8.26 15.87
CA THR A 95 -8.01 9.00 16.26
C THR A 95 -8.06 10.44 15.74
N LYS A 96 -8.48 10.66 14.49
CA LYS A 96 -8.61 12.02 13.93
C LYS A 96 -9.63 12.85 14.71
N GLN A 97 -10.76 12.27 15.10
CA GLN A 97 -11.80 12.96 15.88
C GLN A 97 -11.28 13.33 17.27
N GLU A 98 -10.62 12.40 17.96
CA GLU A 98 -10.02 12.65 19.27
C GLU A 98 -8.95 13.75 19.19
N LEU A 99 -8.05 13.67 18.21
CA LEU A 99 -7.05 14.72 17.96
C LEU A 99 -7.68 16.08 17.66
N ASN A 100 -8.84 16.13 17.00
CA ASN A 100 -9.55 17.37 16.74
C ASN A 100 -10.18 17.97 18.00
N GLY A 101 -10.59 17.14 18.96
CA GLY A 101 -11.16 17.58 20.23
C GLY A 101 -10.10 17.98 21.28
N LEU A 102 -8.87 17.50 21.14
CA LEU A 102 -7.79 17.75 22.10
C LEU A 102 -7.28 19.20 22.05
N GLN A 103 -7.27 19.86 23.21
CA GLN A 103 -6.61 21.15 23.42
C GLN A 103 -5.33 20.95 24.24
N ARG A 104 -4.22 21.59 23.83
CA ARG A 104 -2.90 21.42 24.49
C ARG A 104 -2.89 21.68 26.00
N THR A 105 -3.84 22.43 26.52
CA THR A 105 -3.97 22.75 27.95
C THR A 105 -4.66 21.64 28.75
N GLN A 106 -5.21 20.62 28.10
CA GLN A 106 -6.08 19.59 28.70
C GLN A 106 -5.47 18.19 28.73
N PHE A 107 -4.18 18.07 28.35
CA PHE A 107 -3.49 16.78 28.37
C PHE A 107 -1.97 16.98 28.50
N GLN A 108 -1.30 15.91 28.90
CA GLN A 108 0.15 15.80 28.85
C GLN A 108 0.56 14.59 28.03
N CYS A 109 1.36 14.78 26.99
CA CYS A 109 1.91 13.67 26.21
C CYS A 109 2.81 12.78 27.09
N ASP A 110 2.68 11.47 26.95
CA ASP A 110 3.62 10.52 27.55
C ASP A 110 4.95 10.58 26.76
N SER A 111 6.08 10.72 27.47
CA SER A 111 7.41 10.77 26.85
C SER A 111 7.97 9.38 26.50
N ASN A 112 7.42 8.33 27.11
CA ASN A 112 7.90 6.94 27.00
C ASN A 112 6.98 6.07 26.14
N LYS A 113 5.68 6.40 26.06
CA LYS A 113 4.70 5.66 25.25
C LYS A 113 4.21 6.51 24.07
N ALA A 114 4.41 6.01 22.85
CA ALA A 114 3.89 6.70 21.68
C ALA A 114 2.36 6.64 21.65
N LEU A 115 1.74 7.69 21.11
CA LEU A 115 0.28 7.81 20.95
C LEU A 115 -0.53 7.71 22.25
N CYS A 116 0.12 7.89 23.41
CA CYS A 116 -0.54 7.95 24.70
C CYS A 116 -0.40 9.34 25.33
N TYR A 117 -1.41 9.75 26.07
CA TYR A 117 -1.45 10.99 26.82
C TYR A 117 -2.17 10.77 28.15
N ILE A 118 -1.82 11.60 29.13
CA ILE A 118 -2.50 11.67 30.41
C ILE A 118 -3.57 12.76 30.30
N SER A 119 -4.82 12.40 30.58
CA SER A 119 -5.95 13.34 30.60
C SER A 119 -5.91 14.24 31.83
N ASN A 120 -6.74 15.28 31.86
CA ASN A 120 -6.94 16.10 33.06
C ASN A 120 -7.46 15.32 34.27
N GLU A 121 -8.09 14.16 34.04
CA GLU A 121 -8.58 13.26 35.08
C GLU A 121 -7.47 12.30 35.57
N ASN A 122 -6.24 12.49 35.07
CA ASN A 122 -5.06 11.68 35.37
C ASN A 122 -5.15 10.23 34.85
N ASP A 123 -6.02 10.00 33.86
CA ASP A 123 -6.15 8.72 33.18
C ASP A 123 -5.18 8.63 32.01
N LEU A 124 -4.53 7.47 31.87
CA LEU A 124 -3.71 7.16 30.72
C LEU A 124 -4.61 6.74 29.54
N CYS A 125 -4.71 7.60 28.54
CA CYS A 125 -5.41 7.34 27.29
C CYS A 125 -4.40 7.02 26.18
N CYS A 126 -4.76 6.12 25.27
CA CYS A 126 -3.97 5.82 24.09
C CYS A 126 -4.87 5.82 22.84
N PHE A 127 -4.37 6.35 21.73
CA PHE A 127 -5.14 6.40 20.50
C PHE A 127 -5.30 5.02 19.87
N LYS A 128 -6.49 4.77 19.33
CA LYS A 128 -6.79 3.56 18.53
C LYS A 128 -5.95 3.40 17.27
N LEU A 129 -5.17 4.42 16.89
CA LEU A 129 -4.17 4.29 15.84
C LEU A 129 -3.17 3.16 16.16
N LEU A 130 -2.92 2.82 17.42
CA LEU A 130 -2.11 1.66 17.82
C LEU A 130 -2.68 0.34 17.28
N ASP A 131 -4.00 0.17 17.31
CA ASP A 131 -4.67 -1.05 16.86
C ASP A 131 -4.55 -1.27 15.34
N THR A 132 -4.19 -0.21 14.59
CA THR A 132 -4.01 -0.32 13.13
C THR A 132 -2.87 -1.24 12.73
N LEU A 133 -1.89 -1.48 13.61
CA LEU A 133 -0.78 -2.41 13.36
C LEU A 133 -1.29 -3.80 12.98
N GLN A 134 -2.22 -4.34 13.77
CA GLN A 134 -2.79 -5.67 13.52
C GLN A 134 -3.47 -5.75 12.15
N PHE A 135 -4.23 -4.72 11.76
CA PHE A 135 -4.94 -4.72 10.47
C PHE A 135 -3.99 -4.56 9.29
N ILE A 136 -2.91 -3.78 9.45
CA ILE A 136 -1.86 -3.67 8.43
C ILE A 136 -1.17 -5.02 8.23
N ASP A 137 -0.85 -5.72 9.31
CA ASP A 137 -0.18 -7.02 9.24
C ASP A 137 -1.05 -8.09 8.57
N LEU A 138 -2.37 -8.01 8.74
CA LEU A 138 -3.32 -8.88 8.04
C LEU A 138 -3.46 -8.53 6.55
N ILE A 139 -3.37 -7.25 6.17
CA ILE A 139 -3.54 -6.82 4.76
C ILE A 139 -2.24 -7.00 3.94
N LYS A 140 -1.07 -6.81 4.56
CA LYS A 140 0.24 -6.89 3.88
C LYS A 140 0.43 -8.14 2.99
N PRO A 141 0.08 -9.37 3.43
CA PRO A 141 0.22 -10.57 2.60
C PRO A 141 -0.58 -10.48 1.30
N TYR A 142 -1.82 -9.98 1.37
CA TYR A 142 -2.67 -9.79 0.19
C TYR A 142 -2.05 -8.80 -0.80
N CYS A 143 -1.53 -7.67 -0.29
CA CYS A 143 -0.84 -6.69 -1.15
C CYS A 143 0.37 -7.33 -1.86
N ARG A 144 1.23 -8.04 -1.12
CA ARG A 144 2.43 -8.68 -1.68
C ARG A 144 2.08 -9.73 -2.74
N MET A 145 1.09 -10.57 -2.45
CA MET A 145 0.62 -11.59 -3.39
C MET A 145 0.11 -10.95 -4.68
N LEU A 146 -0.72 -9.93 -4.57
CA LEU A 146 -1.31 -9.25 -5.73
C LEU A 146 -0.25 -8.47 -6.54
N GLU A 147 0.72 -7.84 -5.89
CA GLU A 147 1.85 -7.18 -6.55
C GLU A 147 2.71 -8.18 -7.33
N MET A 148 3.01 -9.34 -6.73
CA MET A 148 3.81 -10.38 -7.38
C MET A 148 3.12 -10.91 -8.64
N ILE A 149 1.81 -11.18 -8.57
CA ILE A 149 1.02 -11.64 -9.72
C ILE A 149 1.02 -10.58 -10.83
N ILE A 150 0.85 -9.30 -10.49
CA ILE A 150 0.89 -8.21 -11.47
C ILE A 150 2.29 -8.08 -12.10
N ALA A 151 3.36 -8.26 -11.32
CA ALA A 151 4.72 -8.22 -11.82
C ALA A 151 5.00 -9.38 -12.79
N GLU A 152 4.58 -10.60 -12.46
CA GLU A 152 4.70 -11.78 -13.31
C GLU A 152 3.99 -11.57 -14.66
N GLU A 153 2.76 -11.06 -14.65
CA GLU A 153 2.03 -10.76 -15.89
C GLU A 153 2.74 -9.69 -16.75
N ARG A 154 3.31 -8.66 -16.12
CA ARG A 154 4.10 -7.65 -16.84
C ARG A 154 5.34 -8.26 -17.47
N ILE A 155 6.03 -9.16 -16.77
CA ILE A 155 7.19 -9.88 -17.30
C ILE A 155 6.78 -10.75 -18.49
N HIS A 156 5.67 -11.49 -18.40
CA HIS A 156 5.17 -12.29 -19.52
C HIS A 156 4.75 -11.44 -20.71
N ALA A 157 4.06 -10.32 -20.50
CA ALA A 157 3.67 -9.40 -21.57
C ALA A 157 4.90 -8.81 -22.28
N LEU A 158 5.91 -8.38 -21.52
CA LEU A 158 7.17 -7.89 -22.07
C LEU A 158 7.91 -8.99 -22.84
N SER A 159 7.94 -10.22 -22.31
CA SER A 159 8.55 -11.37 -22.98
C SER A 159 7.88 -11.65 -24.32
N ALA A 160 6.54 -11.66 -24.38
CA ALA A 160 5.79 -11.87 -25.61
C ALA A 160 6.01 -10.75 -26.66
N VAL A 161 6.15 -9.49 -26.21
CA VAL A 161 6.48 -8.37 -27.10
C VAL A 161 7.89 -8.52 -27.65
N ILE A 162 8.86 -8.87 -26.81
CA ILE A 162 10.25 -9.13 -27.22
C ILE A 162 10.31 -10.28 -28.21
N ASP A 163 9.62 -11.40 -27.95
CA ASP A 163 9.54 -12.53 -28.88
C ASP A 163 8.89 -12.11 -30.21
N THR A 164 7.88 -11.25 -30.18
CA THR A 164 7.26 -10.71 -31.41
C THR A 164 8.21 -9.79 -32.19
N LEU A 165 9.00 -8.96 -31.51
CA LEU A 165 9.99 -8.09 -32.15
C LEU A 165 11.13 -8.91 -32.79
N MET A 166 11.62 -9.93 -32.09
CA MET A 166 12.64 -10.86 -32.63
C MET A 166 12.09 -11.67 -33.81
N ASN A 167 10.89 -12.24 -33.69
CA ASN A 167 10.27 -13.02 -34.77
C ASN A 167 9.86 -12.15 -35.98
N LYS A 168 9.57 -10.85 -35.77
CA LYS A 168 9.36 -9.90 -36.87
C LYS A 168 10.66 -9.58 -37.60
N GLN A 169 11.80 -9.47 -36.91
CA GLN A 169 13.10 -9.35 -37.58
C GLN A 169 13.41 -10.55 -38.48
N ASP A 170 13.00 -11.76 -38.09
CA ASP A 170 13.14 -12.95 -38.95
C ASP A 170 12.16 -12.96 -40.14
N ALA A 171 11.02 -12.28 -40.04
CA ALA A 171 9.98 -12.24 -41.08
C ALA A 171 10.10 -11.04 -42.05
N THR A 172 10.79 -9.96 -41.69
CA THR A 172 10.96 -8.77 -42.55
C THR A 172 12.40 -8.59 -43.00
N ILE A 173 12.81 -9.40 -43.98
CA ILE A 173 13.90 -9.04 -44.92
C ILE A 173 13.40 -8.03 -45.99
N ILE A 174 12.13 -7.60 -45.93
CA ILE A 174 11.52 -6.68 -46.90
C ILE A 174 10.71 -5.60 -46.18
N GLU A 175 11.39 -4.65 -45.51
CA GLU A 175 10.97 -3.23 -45.36
C GLU A 175 12.06 -2.48 -44.58
N ARG A 176 12.97 -1.84 -45.33
CA ARG A 176 14.14 -1.10 -44.83
C ARG A 176 13.76 0.27 -44.26
N ASP A 177 13.20 0.33 -43.05
CA ASP A 177 13.13 1.61 -42.32
C ASP A 177 13.13 1.48 -40.77
N ASN A 178 13.35 0.29 -40.21
CA ASN A 178 13.48 0.07 -38.76
C ASN A 178 14.70 -0.83 -38.43
N GLU A 179 15.88 -0.50 -38.95
CA GLU A 179 17.11 -1.14 -38.51
C GLU A 179 17.47 -0.64 -37.09
N LEU A 180 17.18 -1.47 -36.09
CA LEU A 180 17.74 -1.30 -34.74
C LEU A 180 19.26 -1.28 -34.84
N THR A 181 19.93 -0.42 -34.08
CA THR A 181 21.40 -0.41 -34.04
C THR A 181 21.93 -1.70 -33.42
N GLU A 182 23.18 -2.09 -33.72
CA GLU A 182 23.80 -3.30 -33.15
C GLU A 182 23.75 -3.31 -31.61
N GLU A 183 23.87 -2.14 -30.97
CA GLU A 183 23.75 -1.99 -29.52
C GLU A 183 22.32 -2.26 -29.02
N GLN A 184 21.30 -1.82 -29.77
CA GLN A 184 19.90 -2.10 -29.44
C GLN A 184 19.57 -3.58 -29.64
N TYR A 185 20.15 -4.22 -30.65
CA TYR A 185 20.01 -5.66 -30.88
C TYR A 185 20.64 -6.47 -29.75
N GLY A 186 21.89 -6.16 -29.38
CA GLY A 186 22.60 -6.82 -28.27
C GLY A 186 21.89 -6.62 -26.92
N ALA A 187 21.32 -5.44 -26.68
CA ALA A 187 20.51 -5.19 -25.48
C ALA A 187 19.22 -6.03 -25.45
N LEU A 188 18.61 -6.28 -26.62
CA LEU A 188 17.39 -7.04 -26.75
C LEU A 188 17.63 -8.55 -26.56
N GLU A 189 18.71 -9.08 -27.14
CA GLU A 189 19.16 -10.47 -26.91
C GLU A 189 19.52 -10.72 -25.44
N LEU A 190 20.27 -9.80 -24.82
CA LEU A 190 20.65 -9.90 -23.41
C LEU A 190 19.40 -9.85 -22.51
N SER A 191 18.42 -9.00 -22.84
CA SER A 191 17.14 -8.94 -22.12
C SER A 191 16.37 -10.27 -22.24
N HIS A 192 16.34 -10.89 -23.43
CA HIS A 192 15.70 -12.19 -23.62
C HIS A 192 16.39 -13.32 -22.84
N TYR A 193 17.73 -13.34 -22.82
CA TYR A 193 18.49 -14.31 -22.04
C TYR A 193 18.21 -14.19 -20.54
N LEU A 194 18.20 -12.97 -20.00
CA LEU A 194 17.92 -12.71 -18.59
C LEU A 194 16.49 -13.07 -18.21
N MET A 195 15.51 -12.82 -19.10
CA MET A 195 14.12 -13.24 -18.86
C MET A 195 13.97 -14.76 -18.86
N LYS A 196 14.67 -15.49 -19.73
CA LYS A 196 14.67 -16.97 -19.73
C LYS A 196 15.27 -17.59 -18.46
N GLN A 197 16.20 -16.92 -17.79
CA GLN A 197 16.75 -17.40 -16.51
C GLN A 197 15.83 -17.11 -15.31
N ALA A 198 14.90 -16.18 -15.45
CA ALA A 198 13.99 -15.77 -14.38
C ALA A 198 12.66 -16.55 -14.34
N MET A 199 12.39 -17.39 -15.34
CA MET A 199 11.27 -18.35 -15.41
C MET A 199 11.70 -19.73 -14.90
#